data_AF-A0A5A9ZEZ9-F1
#
_entry.id   AF-A0A5A9ZEZ9-F1
#
_cell.length_a   1.000
_cell.length_b   1.000
_cell.length_c   1.000
_cell.angle_alpha   90.00
_cell.angle_beta   90.00
_cell.angle_gamma   90.00
#
_symmetry.space_group_name_H-M   'P 1'
#
loop_
_entity.id
_entity.type
_entity.pdbx_description
1 polymer ?
#
loop_
_entity_poly.entity_id
_entity_poly.type
_entity_poly.pdbx_seq_one_letter_code
_entity_poly.pdbx_strand_id
1 'polypeptide(L)'
;MTDLTRTMSIDNALIKALHYTDQIKPASQVTFDLAQQEQNLYRLRQRLLDTLNTLSPEQAYLTLYDCLFRHVSIALLTQGYQLTARQPHQTLRRIVRQSAPDTQVQQMIAHRHAIKKTAGSLDCEKSIATLTKLLNDYDIRDAQACQTLCLLPIQSIVRSSVSS
;
A
#
# COMPACT_ATOMS: atom_id res chain seq x y z
N MET A 1 8.75 -7.81 -23.30
CA MET A 1 7.84 -7.27 -22.26
C MET A 1 8.72 -6.85 -21.11
N THR A 2 9.02 -5.56 -21.01
CA THR A 2 9.99 -5.02 -20.04
C THR A 2 9.41 -5.03 -18.63
N ASP A 3 10.10 -5.74 -17.73
CA ASP A 3 9.92 -5.69 -16.28
C ASP A 3 9.89 -4.23 -15.81
N LEU A 4 8.70 -3.75 -15.43
CA LEU A 4 8.50 -2.44 -14.80
C LEU A 4 8.31 -2.58 -13.28
N THR A 5 8.69 -3.72 -12.70
CA THR A 5 8.76 -3.94 -11.26
C THR A 5 10.05 -3.32 -10.73
N ARG A 6 9.98 -2.07 -10.28
CA ARG A 6 11.05 -1.53 -9.43
C ARG A 6 10.90 -2.17 -8.06
N THR A 7 11.71 -3.19 -7.79
CA THR A 7 11.81 -3.70 -6.41
C THR A 7 12.56 -2.66 -5.58
N MET A 8 11.82 -1.86 -4.82
CA MET A 8 12.39 -0.91 -3.88
C MET A 8 13.21 -1.69 -2.84
N SER A 9 14.51 -1.40 -2.76
CA SER A 9 15.39 -2.00 -1.74
C SER A 9 15.15 -1.31 -0.39
N ILE A 10 15.00 -2.11 0.68
CA ILE A 10 14.87 -1.58 2.04
C ILE A 10 16.27 -1.41 2.63
N ASP A 11 16.54 -0.27 3.25
CA ASP A 11 17.84 0.04 3.81
C ASP A 11 18.32 -1.02 4.84
N ASN A 12 19.59 -1.41 4.75
CA ASN A 12 20.16 -2.46 5.59
C ASN A 12 20.22 -2.08 7.08
N ALA A 13 20.44 -0.80 7.40
CA ALA A 13 20.41 -0.36 8.80
C ALA A 13 18.97 -0.42 9.34
N LEU A 14 17.99 -0.09 8.50
CA LEU A 14 16.58 -0.27 8.84
C LEU A 14 16.22 -1.76 9.05
N ILE A 15 16.65 -2.68 8.19
CA ILE A 15 16.45 -4.12 8.36
C ILE A 15 16.99 -4.58 9.71
N LYS A 16 18.23 -4.22 10.05
CA LYS A 16 18.82 -4.55 11.36
C LYS A 16 17.98 -4.02 12.51
N ALA A 17 17.52 -2.77 12.43
CA ALA A 17 16.69 -2.15 13.45
C ALA A 17 15.29 -2.78 13.57
N LEU A 18 14.69 -3.24 12.47
CA LEU A 18 13.41 -3.93 12.46
C LEU A 18 13.56 -5.33 13.07
N HIS A 19 14.61 -6.05 12.69
CA HIS A 19 14.93 -7.38 13.20
C HIS A 19 15.20 -7.34 14.71
N TYR A 20 15.99 -6.38 15.18
CA TYR A 20 16.26 -6.18 16.62
C TYR A 20 14.98 -5.94 17.45
N THR A 21 13.92 -5.43 16.83
CA THR A 21 12.63 -5.16 17.48
C THR A 21 11.55 -6.22 17.20
N ASP A 22 11.94 -7.38 16.67
CA ASP A 22 11.06 -8.50 16.28
C ASP A 22 9.92 -8.12 15.31
N GLN A 23 10.08 -7.05 14.54
CA GLN A 23 9.11 -6.62 13.54
C GLN A 23 9.24 -7.41 12.23
N ILE A 24 10.44 -7.91 11.98
CA ILE A 24 10.76 -8.85 10.90
C ILE A 24 11.61 -9.99 11.45
N LYS A 25 11.63 -11.11 10.74
CA LYS A 25 12.50 -12.27 11.04
C LYS A 25 13.08 -12.84 9.74
N PRO A 26 14.16 -13.63 9.80
CA PRO A 26 14.63 -14.36 8.63
C PRO A 26 13.52 -15.21 8.00
N ALA A 27 13.44 -15.19 6.68
CA ALA A 27 12.51 -16.01 5.92
C ALA A 27 13.12 -17.41 5.73
N SER A 28 12.37 -18.45 6.11
CA SER A 28 12.80 -19.84 5.99
C SER A 28 12.38 -20.46 4.65
N GLN A 29 11.34 -19.93 4.00
CA GLN A 29 10.79 -20.45 2.74
C GLN A 29 10.61 -19.31 1.71
N VAL A 30 11.67 -18.53 1.47
CA VAL A 30 11.66 -17.32 0.63
C VAL A 30 10.91 -17.52 -0.69
N THR A 31 11.25 -18.55 -1.46
CA THR A 31 10.63 -18.80 -2.77
C THR A 31 9.12 -19.06 -2.68
N PHE A 32 8.70 -19.86 -1.70
CA PHE A 32 7.29 -20.17 -1.48
C PHE A 32 6.51 -18.94 -1.01
N ASP A 33 7.06 -18.23 -0.01
CA ASP A 33 6.44 -17.03 0.54
C ASP A 33 6.32 -15.92 -0.51
N LEU A 34 7.34 -15.76 -1.36
CA LEU A 34 7.35 -14.78 -2.45
C LEU A 34 6.27 -15.09 -3.48
N ALA A 35 6.20 -16.33 -3.98
CA ALA A 35 5.14 -16.76 -4.89
C ALA A 35 3.74 -16.55 -4.28
N GLN A 36 3.59 -16.79 -2.98
CA GLN A 36 2.34 -16.56 -2.27
C GLN A 36 1.98 -15.08 -2.17
N GLN A 37 2.95 -14.18 -1.94
CA GLN A 37 2.71 -12.74 -1.94
C GLN A 37 2.35 -12.20 -3.32
N GLU A 38 3.05 -12.65 -4.37
CA GLU A 38 2.77 -12.28 -5.76
C GLU A 38 1.37 -12.72 -6.19
N GLN A 39 0.98 -13.95 -5.84
CA GLN A 39 -0.36 -14.47 -6.10
C GLN A 39 -1.45 -13.66 -5.37
N ASN A 40 -1.18 -13.23 -4.14
CA ASN A 40 -2.10 -12.38 -3.38
C ASN A 40 -2.21 -10.97 -3.99
N LEU A 41 -1.09 -10.38 -4.39
CA LEU A 41 -1.06 -9.10 -5.09
C LEU A 41 -1.85 -9.18 -6.42
N TYR A 42 -1.67 -10.25 -7.18
CA TYR A 42 -2.43 -10.50 -8.40
C TYR A 42 -3.94 -10.53 -8.14
N ARG A 43 -4.39 -11.24 -7.10
CA ARG A 43 -5.82 -11.29 -6.73
C ARG A 43 -6.39 -9.93 -6.35
N LEU A 44 -5.61 -9.11 -5.61
CA LEU A 44 -6.02 -7.74 -5.28
C LEU A 44 -6.20 -6.89 -6.55
N ARG A 45 -5.27 -6.99 -7.50
CA ARG A 45 -5.35 -6.30 -8.79
C ARG A 45 -6.53 -6.74 -9.64
N GLN A 46 -6.82 -8.05 -9.68
CA GLN A 46 -8.01 -8.55 -10.37
C GLN A 46 -9.29 -7.97 -9.76
N ARG A 47 -9.37 -7.86 -8.43
CA ARG A 47 -10.51 -7.24 -7.76
C ARG A 47 -10.68 -5.75 -8.11
N LEU A 48 -9.59 -5.01 -8.32
CA LEU A 48 -9.64 -3.61 -8.76
C LEU A 48 -10.18 -3.45 -10.20
N LEU A 49 -10.01 -4.49 -11.03
CA LEU A 49 -10.40 -4.49 -12.45
C LEU A 49 -11.76 -5.17 -12.70
N ASP A 50 -12.40 -5.73 -11.67
CA ASP A 50 -13.68 -6.42 -11.81
C ASP A 50 -14.80 -5.43 -12.15
N THR A 51 -15.17 -5.39 -13.43
CA THR A 51 -16.23 -4.52 -13.93
C THR A 51 -17.63 -4.97 -13.50
N LEU A 52 -17.80 -6.24 -13.11
CA LEU A 52 -19.09 -6.76 -12.65
C LEU A 52 -19.36 -6.36 -11.19
N ASN A 53 -18.30 -6.15 -10.41
CA ASN A 53 -18.39 -5.69 -9.01
C ASN A 53 -17.49 -4.47 -8.80
N THR A 54 -17.89 -3.33 -9.40
CA THR A 54 -17.12 -2.09 -9.28
C THR A 54 -17.02 -1.66 -7.81
N LEU A 55 -15.79 -1.47 -7.33
CA LEU A 55 -15.52 -1.05 -5.97
C LEU A 55 -15.88 0.43 -5.76
N SER A 56 -16.39 0.76 -4.57
CA SER A 56 -16.45 2.17 -4.15
C SER A 56 -15.02 2.74 -3.99
N PRO A 57 -14.83 4.07 -4.05
CA PRO A 57 -13.52 4.68 -3.82
C PRO A 57 -12.88 4.25 -2.49
N GLU A 58 -13.66 4.11 -1.42
CA GLU A 58 -13.21 3.61 -0.11
C GLU A 58 -12.68 2.19 -0.20
N GLN A 59 -13.40 1.30 -0.89
CA GLN A 59 -13.02 -0.10 -1.07
C GLN A 59 -11.79 -0.23 -1.97
N ALA A 60 -11.68 0.62 -3.00
CA ALA A 60 -10.51 0.71 -3.84
C ALA A 60 -9.29 1.17 -3.02
N TYR A 61 -9.43 2.21 -2.19
CA TYR A 61 -8.38 2.69 -1.30
C TYR A 61 -7.88 1.60 -0.35
N LEU A 62 -8.79 0.86 0.30
CA LEU A 62 -8.43 -0.26 1.17
C LEU A 62 -7.67 -1.36 0.42
N THR A 63 -8.14 -1.69 -0.79
CA THR A 63 -7.51 -2.73 -1.63
C THR A 63 -6.11 -2.30 -2.08
N LEU A 64 -5.93 -1.05 -2.47
CA LEU A 64 -4.64 -0.48 -2.88
C LEU A 64 -3.67 -0.31 -1.71
N TYR A 65 -4.17 0.00 -0.52
CA TYR A 65 -3.36 -0.04 0.70
C TYR A 65 -2.86 -1.47 0.98
N ASP A 66 -3.71 -2.48 0.78
CA ASP A 66 -3.30 -3.88 0.91
C ASP A 66 -2.28 -4.25 -0.20
N CYS A 67 -2.38 -3.70 -1.41
CA CYS A 67 -1.34 -3.84 -2.45
C CYS A 67 0.01 -3.28 -1.98
N LEU A 68 0.05 -2.08 -1.39
CA LEU A 68 1.27 -1.51 -0.82
C LEU A 68 1.89 -2.45 0.23
N PHE A 69 1.05 -3.07 1.07
CA PHE A 69 1.51 -4.03 2.07
C PHE A 69 2.15 -5.28 1.43
N ARG A 70 1.58 -5.78 0.32
CA ARG A 70 2.16 -6.91 -0.43
C ARG A 70 3.48 -6.54 -1.09
N HIS A 71 3.59 -5.35 -1.67
CA HIS A 71 4.85 -4.85 -2.22
C HIS A 71 5.97 -4.79 -1.18
N VAL A 72 5.68 -4.23 0.00
CA VAL A 72 6.63 -4.20 1.11
C VAL A 72 7.01 -5.59 1.58
N SER A 73 6.05 -6.53 1.60
CA SER A 73 6.31 -7.92 1.96
C SER A 73 7.23 -8.61 0.94
N ILE A 74 6.99 -8.38 -0.36
CA ILE A 74 7.84 -8.89 -1.44
C ILE A 74 9.25 -8.31 -1.34
N ALA A 75 9.39 -6.99 -1.14
CA ALA A 75 10.68 -6.34 -0.98
C ALA A 75 11.49 -6.94 0.20
N LEU A 76 10.86 -7.14 1.36
CA LEU A 76 11.51 -7.84 2.49
C LEU A 76 11.94 -9.26 2.13
N LEU A 77 11.07 -10.02 1.45
CA LEU A 77 11.34 -11.41 1.08
C LEU A 77 12.52 -11.51 0.09
N THR A 78 12.63 -10.58 -0.86
CA THR A 78 13.79 -10.51 -1.76
C THR A 78 15.11 -10.25 -1.04
N GLN A 79 15.06 -9.69 0.17
CA GLN A 79 16.21 -9.49 1.04
C GLN A 79 16.35 -10.58 2.13
N GLY A 80 15.55 -11.65 2.06
CA GLY A 80 15.62 -12.79 2.98
C GLY A 80 14.89 -12.61 4.30
N TYR A 81 13.99 -11.62 4.41
CA TYR A 81 13.22 -11.34 5.63
C TYR A 81 11.71 -11.43 5.39
N GLN A 82 10.96 -11.74 6.44
CA GLN A 82 9.51 -11.74 6.44
C GLN A 82 8.97 -10.92 7.61
N LEU A 83 7.80 -10.33 7.43
CA LEU A 83 7.07 -9.63 8.49
C LEU A 83 6.65 -10.62 9.58
N THR A 84 6.71 -10.18 10.84
CA THR A 84 6.04 -10.90 11.93
C THR A 84 4.61 -10.39 12.11
N ALA A 85 3.81 -11.08 12.93
CA ALA A 85 2.48 -10.58 13.31
C ALA A 85 2.55 -9.36 14.25
N ARG A 86 3.75 -8.96 14.70
CA ARG A 86 3.94 -7.88 15.67
C ARG A 86 3.83 -6.52 14.96
N GLN A 87 2.74 -5.82 15.25
CA GLN A 87 2.51 -4.42 14.83
C GLN A 87 2.72 -4.17 13.32
N PRO A 88 2.03 -4.89 12.42
CA PRO A 88 2.29 -4.87 10.99
C PRO A 88 2.22 -3.47 10.35
N HIS A 89 1.32 -2.60 10.81
CA HIS A 89 1.21 -1.23 10.33
C HIS A 89 2.35 -0.32 10.83
N GLN A 90 2.89 -0.60 12.02
CA GLN A 90 4.06 0.12 12.52
C GLN A 90 5.32 -0.28 11.72
N THR A 91 5.46 -1.57 11.41
CA THR A 91 6.51 -2.06 10.52
C THR A 91 6.41 -1.43 9.14
N LEU A 92 5.20 -1.42 8.55
CA LEU A 92 4.92 -0.75 7.27
C LEU A 92 5.36 0.72 7.33
N ARG A 93 4.92 1.48 8.34
CA ARG A 93 5.27 2.89 8.54
C ARG A 93 6.79 3.09 8.57
N ARG A 94 7.51 2.28 9.34
CA ARG A 94 8.97 2.37 9.47
C ARG A 94 9.70 2.10 8.14
N ILE A 95 9.14 1.25 7.28
CA ILE A 95 9.68 0.96 5.95
C ILE A 95 9.39 2.12 5.00
N VAL A 96 8.12 2.48 4.82
CA VAL A 96 7.73 3.46 3.80
C VAL A 96 8.14 4.91 4.13
N ARG A 97 8.52 5.21 5.38
CA ARG A 97 9.05 6.53 5.75
C ARG A 97 10.37 6.89 5.04
N GLN A 98 11.07 5.92 4.46
CA GLN A 98 12.27 6.21 3.66
C GLN A 98 11.93 6.95 2.35
N SER A 99 10.67 6.87 1.92
CA SER A 99 10.19 7.48 0.67
C SER A 99 9.18 8.62 0.89
N ALA A 100 8.60 8.74 2.09
CA ALA A 100 7.62 9.78 2.40
C ALA A 100 7.76 10.29 3.85
N PRO A 101 7.44 11.57 4.13
CA PRO A 101 7.43 12.11 5.48
C PRO A 101 6.57 11.28 6.44
N ASP A 102 7.09 11.02 7.63
CA ASP A 102 6.46 10.17 8.64
C ASP A 102 5.03 10.64 9.04
N THR A 103 4.82 11.96 9.08
CA THR A 103 3.51 12.57 9.34
C THR A 103 2.47 12.23 8.27
N GLN A 104 2.87 12.22 6.99
CA GLN A 104 1.99 11.86 5.87
C GLN A 104 1.64 10.37 5.91
N VAL A 105 2.64 9.52 6.19
CA VAL A 105 2.43 8.07 6.34
C VAL A 105 1.48 7.78 7.51
N GLN A 106 1.66 8.47 8.64
CA GLN A 106 0.77 8.31 9.79
C GLN A 106 -0.67 8.71 9.47
N GLN A 107 -0.87 9.79 8.71
CA GLN A 107 -2.20 10.20 8.24
C GLN A 107 -2.83 9.15 7.32
N MET A 108 -2.07 8.63 6.35
CA MET A 108 -2.53 7.57 5.43
C MET A 108 -3.00 6.31 6.17
N ILE A 109 -2.23 5.86 7.18
CA ILE A 109 -2.57 4.69 8.01
C ILE A 109 -3.80 4.99 8.88
N ALA A 110 -3.86 6.17 9.50
CA ALA A 110 -5.01 6.59 10.29
C ALA A 110 -6.29 6.63 9.44
N HIS A 111 -6.20 7.14 8.21
CA HIS A 111 -7.32 7.18 7.27
C HIS A 111 -7.79 5.77 6.87
N ARG A 112 -6.87 4.83 6.63
CA ARG A 112 -7.20 3.40 6.42
C ARG A 112 -7.94 2.78 7.60
N HIS A 113 -7.63 3.18 8.82
CA HIS A 113 -8.34 2.70 10.01
C HIS A 113 -9.71 3.35 10.16
N ALA A 114 -9.85 4.64 9.84
CA ALA A 114 -11.13 5.34 9.85
C ALA A 114 -12.12 4.68 8.89
N ILE A 115 -11.75 4.51 7.60
CA ILE A 115 -12.61 3.87 6.59
C ILE A 115 -13.10 2.49 7.06
N LYS A 116 -12.19 1.65 7.60
CA LYS A 116 -12.55 0.30 8.07
C LYS A 116 -13.46 0.30 9.31
N LYS A 117 -13.33 1.28 10.21
CA LYS A 117 -14.07 1.30 11.48
C LYS A 117 -15.43 1.98 11.36
N THR A 118 -15.54 3.05 10.59
CA THR A 118 -16.72 3.91 10.60
C THR A 118 -17.56 3.80 9.34
N ALA A 119 -17.22 2.91 8.39
CA ALA A 119 -17.72 2.97 7.02
C ALA A 119 -17.62 4.41 6.45
N GLY A 120 -16.55 5.10 6.87
CA GLY A 120 -16.38 6.54 6.64
C GLY A 120 -16.14 6.86 5.16
N SER A 121 -16.40 8.11 4.80
CA SER A 121 -16.14 8.63 3.46
C SER A 121 -14.65 8.76 3.17
N LEU A 122 -14.27 8.47 1.93
CA LEU A 122 -12.96 8.81 1.40
C LEU A 122 -12.88 10.32 1.15
N ASP A 123 -12.45 11.10 2.13
CA ASP A 123 -12.41 12.58 2.08
C ASP A 123 -11.00 13.17 2.19
N CYS A 124 -9.96 12.33 2.28
CA CYS A 124 -8.60 12.79 2.55
C CYS A 124 -7.69 12.66 1.32
N GLU A 125 -7.76 13.66 0.41
CA GLU A 125 -6.91 13.73 -0.79
C GLU A 125 -5.40 13.58 -0.46
N LYS A 126 -4.94 14.13 0.67
CA LYS A 126 -3.55 14.01 1.13
C LYS A 126 -3.14 12.56 1.42
N SER A 127 -4.03 11.77 2.02
CA SER A 127 -3.78 10.35 2.30
C SER A 127 -3.72 9.54 1.01
N ILE A 128 -4.60 9.84 0.05
CA ILE A 128 -4.62 9.20 -1.28
C ILE A 128 -3.36 9.57 -2.07
N ALA A 129 -2.95 10.84 -2.05
CA ALA A 129 -1.72 11.28 -2.70
C ALA A 129 -0.48 10.61 -2.09
N THR A 130 -0.45 10.43 -0.77
CA THR A 130 0.61 9.69 -0.07
C THR A 130 0.64 8.23 -0.51
N LEU A 131 -0.51 7.55 -0.52
CA LEU A 131 -0.61 6.16 -0.97
C LEU A 131 -0.19 6.01 -2.44
N THR A 132 -0.64 6.92 -3.30
CA THR A 132 -0.29 6.96 -4.73
C THR A 132 1.22 7.08 -4.92
N LYS A 133 1.87 8.02 -4.22
CA LYS A 133 3.32 8.22 -4.28
C LYS A 133 4.05 6.94 -3.87
N LEU A 134 3.67 6.35 -2.74
CA LEU A 134 4.30 5.14 -2.22
C LEU A 134 4.11 3.97 -3.17
N LEU A 135 2.91 3.78 -3.75
CA LEU A 135 2.68 2.74 -4.76
C LEU A 135 3.55 2.95 -6.00
N ASN A 136 3.77 4.20 -6.42
CA ASN A 136 4.61 4.51 -7.58
C ASN A 136 6.08 4.10 -7.39
N ASP A 137 6.55 4.01 -6.14
CA ASP A 137 7.89 3.52 -5.85
C ASP A 137 8.05 2.01 -6.14
N TYR A 138 6.95 1.25 -6.13
CA TYR A 138 6.94 -0.21 -6.37
C TYR A 138 6.36 -0.60 -7.73
N ASP A 139 5.19 -0.07 -8.10
CA ASP A 139 4.51 -0.37 -9.36
C ASP A 139 3.63 0.80 -9.82
N ILE A 140 3.97 1.35 -10.98
CA ILE A 140 3.25 2.49 -11.58
C ILE A 140 1.77 2.19 -11.85
N ARG A 141 1.41 0.94 -12.13
CA ARG A 141 0.02 0.57 -12.44
C ARG A 141 -0.88 0.66 -11.22
N ASP A 142 -0.36 0.27 -10.05
CA ASP A 142 -1.11 0.39 -8.80
C ASP A 142 -1.24 1.86 -8.40
N ALA A 143 -0.23 2.69 -8.67
CA ALA A 143 -0.31 4.14 -8.47
C ALA A 143 -1.37 4.78 -9.37
N GLN A 144 -1.42 4.41 -10.66
CA GLN A 144 -2.44 4.86 -11.61
C GLN A 144 -3.84 4.42 -11.18
N ALA A 145 -4.00 3.17 -10.74
CA ALA A 145 -5.27 2.69 -10.19
C ALA A 145 -5.71 3.50 -8.96
N CYS A 146 -4.77 3.91 -8.10
CA CYS A 146 -5.07 4.77 -6.96
C CYS A 146 -5.55 6.16 -7.38
N GLN A 147 -4.91 6.78 -8.37
CA GLN A 147 -5.37 8.06 -8.90
C GLN A 147 -6.79 7.94 -9.50
N THR A 148 -7.01 6.95 -10.36
CA THR A 148 -8.27 6.80 -11.09
C THR A 148 -9.44 6.41 -10.20
N LEU A 149 -9.25 5.46 -9.28
CA LEU A 149 -10.33 4.87 -8.50
C LEU A 149 -10.59 5.63 -7.19
N CYS A 150 -9.61 6.36 -6.67
CA CYS A 150 -9.72 7.05 -5.38
C CYS A 150 -9.74 8.57 -5.54
N LEU A 151 -8.81 9.16 -6.29
CA LEU A 151 -8.61 10.61 -6.31
C LEU A 151 -9.57 11.35 -7.25
N LEU A 152 -9.75 10.87 -8.48
CA LEU A 152 -10.63 11.52 -9.47
C LEU A 152 -12.10 11.61 -9.03
N PRO A 153 -12.69 10.58 -8.39
CA PRO A 153 -14.07 10.66 -7.90
C PRO A 153 -14.27 11.81 -6.91
N ILE A 154 -13.33 12.01 -5.97
CA ILE A 154 -13.41 13.10 -4.98
C ILE A 154 -13.34 14.47 -5.66
N GLN A 155 -12.42 14.64 -6.61
CA GLN A 155 -12.23 15.91 -7.31
C GLN A 155 -13.45 16.28 -8.18
N SER A 156 -14.17 15.30 -8.72
CA SER A 156 -15.42 15.54 -9.46
C SER A 156 -16.58 15.98 -8.55
N ILE A 157 -16.65 15.45 -7.32
CA ILE A 157 -17.68 15.81 -6.33
C ILE A 157 -17.46 17.24 -5.84
N VAL A 158 -16.22 17.63 -5.51
CA VAL A 158 -15.91 18.98 -4.99
C VAL A 158 -16.16 20.09 -6.02
N ARG A 159 -15.95 19.83 -7.31
CA ARG A 159 -16.24 20.83 -8.36
C ARG A 159 -17.74 21.06 -8.57
N SER A 160 -18.54 20.05 -8.28
CA SER A 160 -20.00 20.10 -8.43
C SER A 160 -20.67 20.92 -7.32
N SER A 161 -20.09 20.95 -6.11
CA SER A 161 -20.62 21.65 -4.95
C SER A 161 -20.19 23.11 -4.80
N VAL A 162 -19.18 23.57 -5.55
CA VAL A 162 -18.73 24.99 -5.56
C VAL A 162 -19.49 25.82 -6.61
N SER A 163 -20.33 25.19 -7.42
CA SER A 163 -21.09 25.84 -8.50
C SER A 163 -22.58 26.08 -8.16
N SER A 164 -22.96 26.03 -6.88
CA SER A 164 -24.35 26.24 -6.41
C SER A 164 -24.47 27.47 -5.52
#